data_AF-A0A1I7UHC2-F1
#
_entry.id   AF-A0A1I7UHC2-F1
#
_cell.length_a   1.000
_cell.length_b   1.000
_cell.length_c   1.000
_cell.angle_alpha   90.00
_cell.angle_beta   90.00
_cell.angle_gamma   90.00
#
_symmetry.space_group_name_H-M   'P 1'
#
loop_
_entity.id
_entity.type
_entity.pdbx_description
1 polymer ?
#
loop_
_entity_poly.entity_id
_entity_poly.type
_entity_poly.pdbx_seq_one_letter_code
_entity_poly.pdbx_strand_id
1 'polypeptide(L)'
;MSVFWKQDYYKDDICEEGSTEHIVCGYCKYRKGKFVGNCSAQGIMCRYCCFSLLLEAMRAHTDGPLAARCKCCDEEITTLTRRKLRSPDDEYQDENAPNGYVEHTFSLTDFAASIIAGEVNRGFESSSSR
;
A
#
# COMPACT_ATOMS: atom_id res chain seq x y z
N MET A 1 -23.46 -9.85 -6.26
CA MET A 1 -22.74 -10.16 -5.00
C MET A 1 -22.25 -8.86 -4.39
N SER A 2 -22.92 -8.36 -3.36
CA SER A 2 -22.52 -7.13 -2.66
C SER A 2 -21.52 -7.48 -1.56
N VAL A 3 -20.25 -7.09 -1.72
CA VAL A 3 -19.22 -7.34 -0.72
C VAL A 3 -19.19 -6.13 0.22
N PHE A 4 -19.86 -6.25 1.35
CA PHE A 4 -19.78 -5.29 2.47
C PHE A 4 -18.40 -5.38 3.11
N TRP A 5 -17.54 -4.40 2.86
CA TRP A 5 -16.23 -4.29 3.49
C TRP A 5 -16.41 -3.72 4.90
N LYS A 6 -16.18 -4.52 5.94
CA LYS A 6 -16.23 -4.04 7.33
C LYS A 6 -15.14 -2.98 7.52
N GLN A 7 -15.59 -1.77 7.81
CA GLN A 7 -14.79 -0.57 8.13
C GLN A 7 -13.78 -0.81 9.26
N ASP A 8 -13.98 -1.87 10.05
CA ASP A 8 -13.17 -2.24 11.22
C ASP A 8 -11.76 -2.76 10.90
N TYR A 9 -11.48 -3.25 9.69
CA TYR A 9 -10.19 -3.91 9.36
C TYR A 9 -9.00 -2.94 9.21
N TYR A 10 -9.24 -1.62 9.24
CA TYR A 10 -8.21 -0.60 9.06
C TYR A 10 -8.17 0.40 10.23
N LYS A 11 -8.72 0.07 11.40
CA LYS A 11 -8.74 0.99 12.55
C LYS A 11 -7.33 1.39 13.02
N ASP A 12 -6.37 0.46 12.96
CA ASP A 12 -4.97 0.70 13.34
C ASP A 12 -4.19 1.60 12.36
N ASP A 13 -4.79 1.87 11.18
CA ASP A 13 -4.21 2.74 10.16
C ASP A 13 -4.69 4.20 10.27
N ILE A 14 -5.47 4.57 11.30
CA ILE A 14 -5.89 5.96 11.51
C ILE A 14 -4.71 6.74 12.12
N CYS A 15 -4.46 7.95 11.63
CA CYS A 15 -3.47 8.83 12.26
C CYS A 15 -4.06 9.37 13.57
N GLU A 16 -3.41 9.10 14.70
CA GLU A 16 -3.76 9.74 15.97
C GLU A 16 -3.32 11.20 15.95
N GLU A 17 -4.20 12.10 16.36
CA GLU A 17 -3.91 13.54 16.47
C GLU A 17 -2.69 13.75 17.40
N GLY A 18 -1.64 14.39 16.86
CA GLY A 18 -0.41 14.69 17.61
C GLY A 18 0.79 13.76 17.33
N SER A 19 0.63 12.69 16.55
CA SER A 19 1.77 11.86 16.11
C SER A 19 2.52 12.51 14.93
N THR A 20 3.72 13.03 15.19
CA THR A 20 4.60 13.64 14.16
C THR A 20 5.38 12.61 13.34
N GLU A 21 5.31 11.33 13.71
CA GLU A 21 6.14 10.27 13.12
C GLU A 21 5.54 9.62 11.87
N HIS A 22 4.27 9.92 11.55
CA HIS A 22 3.56 9.22 10.49
C HIS A 22 3.31 10.11 9.27
N ILE A 23 3.81 9.65 8.11
CA ILE A 23 3.46 10.24 6.82
C ILE A 23 1.97 9.96 6.57
N VAL A 24 1.18 11.01 6.31
CA VAL A 24 -0.27 10.89 6.08
C VAL A 24 -0.55 10.51 4.63
N CYS A 25 -1.58 9.70 4.41
CA CYS A 25 -2.09 9.38 3.08
C CYS A 25 -2.49 10.65 2.32
N GLY A 26 -1.87 10.88 1.17
CA GLY A 26 -2.16 11.99 0.27
C GLY A 26 -3.58 11.99 -0.31
N TYR A 27 -4.26 10.84 -0.30
CA TYR A 27 -5.57 10.67 -0.95
C TYR A 27 -6.73 10.90 0.02
N CYS A 28 -6.74 10.22 1.17
CA CYS A 28 -7.81 10.39 2.16
C CYS A 28 -7.45 11.39 3.26
N LYS A 29 -6.19 11.77 3.45
CA LYS A 29 -5.73 12.68 4.53
C LYS A 29 -6.04 12.24 5.97
N TYR A 30 -6.64 11.07 6.18
CA TYR A 30 -7.05 10.54 7.49
C TYR A 30 -6.20 9.37 8.00
N ARG A 31 -5.55 8.63 7.10
CA ARG A 31 -4.89 7.35 7.42
C ARG A 31 -3.39 7.41 7.20
N LYS A 32 -2.65 6.55 7.90
CA LYS A 32 -1.20 6.38 7.75
C LYS A 32 -0.85 5.96 6.32
N GLY A 33 0.01 6.74 5.68
CA GLY A 33 0.58 6.46 4.37
C GLY A 33 1.61 5.34 4.48
N LYS A 34 1.41 4.28 3.69
CA LYS A 34 2.28 3.07 3.69
C LYS A 34 2.81 2.73 2.30
N PHE A 35 2.20 3.27 1.25
CA PHE A 35 2.52 2.95 -0.13
C PHE A 35 2.86 4.22 -0.88
N VAL A 36 3.83 4.16 -1.78
CA VAL A 36 4.23 5.28 -2.64
C VAL A 36 4.17 4.80 -4.09
N GLY A 37 3.38 5.48 -4.92
CA GLY A 37 3.39 5.25 -6.37
C GLY A 37 4.60 5.90 -7.04
N ASN A 38 5.07 5.32 -8.14
CA ASN A 38 6.21 5.80 -8.93
C ASN A 38 5.95 7.07 -9.76
N CYS A 39 5.20 8.02 -9.21
CA CYS A 39 4.87 9.30 -9.84
C CYS A 39 5.64 10.46 -9.21
N SER A 40 5.76 11.58 -9.93
CA SER A 40 6.52 12.77 -9.52
C SER A 40 6.05 13.38 -8.20
N ALA A 41 4.75 13.29 -7.90
CA ALA A 41 4.16 13.79 -6.67
C ALA A 41 4.36 12.88 -5.45
N GLN A 42 5.10 11.76 -5.59
CA GLN A 42 5.27 10.74 -4.56
C GLN A 42 3.92 10.40 -3.91
N GLY A 43 2.97 9.92 -4.70
CA GLY A 43 1.58 9.68 -4.29
C GLY A 43 1.47 8.72 -3.09
N ILE A 44 1.61 9.25 -1.89
CA ILE A 44 1.59 8.47 -0.65
C ILE A 44 0.15 8.04 -0.39
N MET A 45 -0.05 6.75 -0.23
CA MET A 45 -1.34 6.13 -0.05
C MET A 45 -1.36 5.28 1.21
N CYS A 46 -2.46 5.32 1.94
CA CYS A 46 -2.75 4.30 2.94
C CYS A 46 -3.13 2.98 2.25
N ARG A 47 -3.14 1.90 3.03
CA ARG A 47 -3.52 0.57 2.56
C ARG A 47 -4.86 0.55 1.84
N TYR A 48 -5.86 1.25 2.39
CA TYR A 48 -7.19 1.33 1.78
C TYR A 48 -7.17 2.06 0.42
N CYS A 49 -6.61 3.28 0.37
CA CYS A 49 -6.56 4.05 -0.88
C CYS A 49 -5.74 3.35 -1.96
N CYS A 50 -4.64 2.69 -1.59
CA CYS A 50 -3.84 1.87 -2.49
C CYS A 50 -4.66 0.72 -3.08
N PHE A 51 -5.44 0.02 -2.26
CA PHE A 51 -6.28 -1.09 -2.72
C PHE A 51 -7.44 -0.60 -3.60
N SER A 52 -8.09 0.51 -3.22
CA SER A 52 -9.13 1.13 -4.06
C SER A 52 -8.58 1.53 -5.43
N LEU A 53 -7.39 2.13 -5.48
CA LEU A 53 -6.71 2.49 -6.72
C LEU A 53 -6.47 1.26 -7.60
N LEU A 54 -5.98 0.17 -7.00
CA LEU A 54 -5.74 -1.08 -7.73
C LEU A 54 -7.04 -1.67 -8.28
N LEU A 55 -8.12 -1.69 -7.50
CA LEU A 55 -9.42 -2.18 -7.97
C LEU A 55 -9.98 -1.32 -9.11
N GLU A 56 -9.81 0.01 -9.04
CA GLU A 56 -10.18 0.91 -10.14
C GLU A 56 -9.36 0.58 -11.40
N ALA A 57 -8.05 0.38 -11.26
CA ALA A 57 -7.17 0.00 -12.36
C ALA A 57 -7.57 -1.35 -12.99
N MET A 58 -7.82 -2.38 -12.16
CA MET A 58 -8.24 -3.70 -12.64
C MET A 58 -9.59 -3.66 -13.38
N ARG A 59 -10.50 -2.76 -12.98
CA ARG A 59 -11.81 -2.60 -13.67
C ARG A 59 -11.68 -1.86 -15.00
N ALA A 60 -10.74 -0.93 -15.10
CA ALA A 60 -10.51 -0.15 -16.30
C ALA A 60 -9.55 -0.85 -17.30
N HIS A 61 -8.86 -1.91 -16.85
CA HIS A 61 -7.89 -2.65 -17.65
C HIS A 61 -8.57 -3.32 -18.86
N THR A 62 -8.10 -2.99 -20.06
CA THR A 62 -8.55 -3.62 -21.31
C THR A 62 -7.51 -4.57 -21.90
N ASP A 63 -6.24 -4.14 -21.99
CA ASP A 63 -5.12 -4.93 -22.52
C ASP A 63 -3.78 -4.30 -22.05
N GLY A 64 -2.68 -5.06 -22.10
CA GLY A 64 -1.34 -4.60 -21.72
C GLY A 64 -1.01 -4.67 -20.20
N PRO A 65 0.11 -4.05 -19.76
CA PRO A 65 0.48 -4.00 -18.35
C PRO A 65 -0.53 -3.20 -17.51
N LEU A 66 -0.83 -3.67 -16.30
CA LEU A 66 -1.76 -2.97 -15.42
C LEU A 66 -1.16 -1.65 -14.94
N ALA A 67 -1.90 -0.57 -15.17
CA ALA A 67 -1.54 0.78 -14.79
C ALA A 67 -2.70 1.48 -14.08
N ALA A 68 -2.37 2.31 -13.09
CA ALA A 68 -3.33 3.17 -12.39
C ALA A 68 -2.99 4.65 -12.64
N ARG A 69 -3.93 5.55 -12.36
CA ARG A 69 -3.68 7.00 -12.45
C ARG A 69 -3.58 7.62 -11.06
N CYS A 70 -2.53 8.40 -10.83
CA CYS A 70 -2.34 9.09 -9.57
C CYS A 70 -3.40 10.17 -9.37
N LYS A 71 -4.14 10.14 -8.25
CA LYS A 71 -5.16 11.17 -7.95
C LYS A 71 -4.56 12.54 -7.60
N CYS A 72 -3.24 12.64 -7.42
CA CYS A 72 -2.56 13.89 -7.08
C CYS A 72 -1.92 14.59 -8.28
N CYS A 73 -1.47 13.85 -9.30
CA CYS A 73 -0.75 14.40 -10.46
C CYS A 73 -1.22 13.87 -11.81
N ASP A 74 -2.22 12.98 -11.84
CA ASP A 74 -2.75 12.29 -13.03
C ASP A 74 -1.72 11.46 -13.83
N GLU A 75 -0.48 11.35 -13.33
CA GLU A 75 0.54 10.48 -13.91
C GLU A 75 0.21 9.00 -13.71
N GLU A 76 0.73 8.19 -14.63
CA GLU A 76 0.60 6.74 -14.57
C GLU A 76 1.45 6.15 -13.43
N ILE A 77 0.82 5.26 -12.67
CA ILE A 77 1.45 4.45 -11.63
C ILE A 77 1.45 3.02 -12.13
N THR A 78 2.63 2.44 -12.26
CA THR A 78 2.83 1.03 -12.67
C THR A 78 3.49 0.21 -11.57
N THR A 79 4.12 0.88 -10.59
CA THR A 79 4.76 0.25 -9.44
C THR A 79 4.39 0.95 -8.14
N LEU A 80 4.42 0.18 -7.06
CA LEU A 80 4.15 0.65 -5.70
C LEU A 80 5.30 0.23 -4.80
N THR A 81 5.78 1.15 -3.99
CA THR A 81 6.75 0.91 -2.93
C THR A 81 6.03 0.92 -1.59
N ARG A 82 6.00 -0.22 -0.90
CA ARG A 82 5.53 -0.32 0.49
C ARG A 82 6.66 0.04 1.43
N ARG A 83 6.40 0.98 2.33
CA ARG A 83 7.28 1.33 3.46
C ARG A 83 6.77 0.61 4.71
N LYS A 84 7.60 -0.24 5.29
CA LYS A 84 7.35 -0.88 6.60
C LYS A 84 8.41 -0.37 7.57
N LEU A 85 8.00 0.02 8.79
CA LEU A 85 8.96 0.21 9.87
C LEU A 85 9.64 -1.13 10.14
N ARG A 86 10.97 -1.14 10.29
CA ARG A 86 11.71 -2.34 10.71
C ARG A 86 11.14 -2.85 12.02
N SER A 87 10.83 -4.14 12.08
CA SER A 87 10.48 -4.80 13.34
C SER A 87 11.77 -5.06 14.13
N PRO A 88 11.75 -5.00 15.48
CA PRO A 88 12.86 -5.46 16.31
C PRO A 88 13.22 -6.93 16.03
N ASP A 89 12.25 -7.72 15.58
CA ASP A 89 12.38 -9.16 15.28
C ASP A 89 12.89 -9.47 13.85
N ASP A 90 13.22 -8.47 13.03
CA ASP A 90 13.82 -8.74 11.72
C ASP A 90 15.25 -9.26 11.95
N GLU A 91 15.50 -10.55 11.64
CA GLU A 91 16.69 -11.37 11.99
C GLU A 91 18.07 -10.82 11.54
N TYR A 92 18.13 -9.64 10.91
CA TYR A 92 19.36 -8.95 10.54
C TYR A 92 19.39 -7.56 11.19
N GLN A 93 19.66 -7.55 12.50
CA GLN A 93 20.04 -6.33 13.21
C GLN A 93 21.49 -5.99 12.89
N ASP A 94 21.71 -5.25 11.80
CA ASP A 94 22.90 -4.42 11.70
C ASP A 94 22.69 -3.22 12.64
N GLU A 95 23.35 -3.27 13.79
CA GLU A 95 23.34 -2.26 14.86
C GLU A 95 23.82 -0.87 14.40
N ASN A 96 24.42 -0.76 13.21
CA ASN A 96 24.81 0.51 12.58
C ASN A 96 23.86 0.98 11.48
N ALA A 97 22.85 0.18 11.11
CA ALA A 97 21.92 0.60 10.08
C ALA A 97 20.97 1.66 10.66
N PRO A 98 20.80 2.82 10.00
CA PRO A 98 19.96 3.90 10.49
C PRO A 98 18.55 3.35 10.78
N ASN A 99 17.94 3.77 11.89
CA ASN A 99 16.55 3.50 12.23
C ASN A 99 15.65 3.83 11.03
N GLY A 100 15.38 2.83 10.20
CA GLY A 100 15.04 3.04 8.80
C GLY A 100 13.88 2.17 8.38
N TYR A 101 13.15 2.63 7.37
CA TYR A 101 12.09 1.87 6.74
C TYR A 101 12.69 0.74 5.90
N VAL A 102 12.06 -0.44 5.91
CA VAL A 102 12.23 -1.42 4.84
C VAL A 102 11.29 -1.02 3.71
N GLU A 103 11.86 -0.78 2.53
CA GLU A 103 11.12 -0.51 1.32
C GLU A 103 11.01 -1.78 0.48
N HIS A 104 9.80 -2.12 0.05
CA HIS A 104 9.55 -3.23 -0.87
C HIS A 104 8.75 -2.72 -2.06
N THR A 105 9.34 -2.78 -3.25
CA THR A 105 8.71 -2.34 -4.50
C THR A 105 8.15 -3.53 -5.27
N PHE A 106 6.94 -3.38 -5.80
CA PHE A 106 6.27 -4.39 -6.61
C PHE A 106 5.48 -3.72 -7.75
N SER A 107 5.28 -4.46 -8.85
CA SER A 107 4.44 -3.97 -9.95
C SER A 107 2.96 -4.10 -9.60
N LEU A 108 2.10 -3.25 -10.20
CA LEU A 108 0.65 -3.40 -10.05
C LEU A 108 0.17 -4.74 -10.61
N THR A 109 0.80 -5.25 -11.67
CA THR A 109 0.47 -6.53 -12.30
C THR A 109 0.70 -7.70 -11.35
N ASP A 110 1.91 -7.83 -10.77
CA ASP A 110 2.23 -8.88 -9.80
C ASP A 110 1.29 -8.79 -8.60
N PHE A 111 0.98 -7.57 -8.23
CA PHE A 111 0.14 -7.30 -7.09
C PHE A 111 -1.32 -7.69 -7.32
N ALA A 112 -1.90 -7.36 -8.47
CA ALA A 112 -3.21 -7.84 -8.88
C ALA A 112 -3.23 -9.38 -8.98
N ALA A 113 -2.18 -9.99 -9.53
CA ALA A 113 -2.07 -11.45 -9.62
C ALA A 113 -2.11 -12.10 -8.24
N SER A 114 -1.40 -11.55 -7.24
CA SER A 114 -1.41 -12.06 -5.87
C SER A 114 -2.78 -11.97 -5.19
N ILE A 115 -3.59 -10.97 -5.52
CA ILE A 115 -4.97 -10.83 -5.03
C ILE A 115 -5.88 -11.85 -5.70
N ILE A 116 -5.74 -12.05 -7.01
CA ILE A 116 -6.53 -13.02 -7.78
C ILE A 116 -6.21 -14.44 -7.31
N ALA A 117 -4.94 -14.74 -7.07
CA ALA A 117 -4.46 -16.02 -6.55
C ALA A 117 -4.90 -16.27 -5.10
N GLY A 118 -5.42 -15.26 -4.39
CA GLY A 118 -5.82 -15.36 -2.99
C GLY A 118 -4.65 -15.40 -2.01
N GLU A 119 -3.43 -15.11 -2.47
CA GLU A 119 -2.21 -15.09 -1.65
C GLU A 119 -2.16 -13.89 -0.70
N VAL A 120 -2.95 -12.85 -1.01
CA VAL A 120 -3.08 -11.64 -0.20
C VAL A 120 -4.51 -11.52 0.31
N ASN A 121 -4.67 -11.69 1.63
CA ASN A 121 -5.93 -11.42 2.31
C ASN A 121 -6.22 -9.91 2.35
N ARG A 122 -7.53 -9.59 2.46
CA ARG A 122 -8.21 -8.28 2.36
C ARG A 122 -7.71 -7.15 3.30
N GLY A 123 -6.47 -7.21 3.81
CA GLY A 123 -5.78 -6.20 4.61
C GLY A 123 -4.24 -6.38 4.76
N PHE A 124 -3.53 -6.95 3.79
CA PHE A 124 -2.03 -7.00 3.69
C PHE A 124 -1.26 -7.61 4.88
N GLU A 125 -1.70 -8.77 5.32
CA GLU A 125 -0.82 -9.77 5.91
C GLU A 125 -0.96 -11.04 5.07
N SER A 126 0.16 -11.50 4.52
CA SER A 126 0.26 -12.89 4.07
C SER A 126 0.04 -13.74 5.29
N SER A 127 -1.05 -14.50 5.33
CA SER A 127 -1.18 -15.60 6.27
C SER A 127 -0.25 -16.71 5.80
N SER A 128 1.06 -16.50 5.86
CA SER A 128 2.01 -17.62 5.91
C SER A 128 1.96 -18.16 7.34
N SER A 129 0.87 -18.85 7.67
CA SER A 129 0.87 -19.81 8.77
C SER A 129 1.83 -20.93 8.36
N ARG A 130 2.87 -21.13 9.17
CA ARG A 130 3.76 -22.29 9.13
C ARG A 130 2.99 -23.60 9.14
#